data_AF-A0A1E8Q7X1-F1
#
_entry.id   AF-A0A1E8Q7X1-F1
#
_cell.length_a   1.000
_cell.length_b   1.000
_cell.length_c   1.000
_cell.angle_alpha   90.00
_cell.angle_beta   90.00
_cell.angle_gamma   90.00
#
_symmetry.space_group_name_H-M   'P 1'
#
loop_
_entity.id
_entity.type
_entity.pdbx_description
1 polymer ?
#
loop_
_entity_poly.entity_id
_entity_poly.type
_entity_poly.pdbx_seq_one_letter_code
_entity_poly.pdbx_strand_id
1 'polypeptide(L)'
;MGNQSRRESASEIRTAVLDDTRSKIAAHGWTVIAVFPTVEHPGPSFAYTVGLSARQLPELAIYGLPAQVAHPVLNEVARRMVASGVAPQSGDRIEGVLVGDVPLVAVAMADATDLNLVRELYGAVAAAVQVVWPDSAGILPWEEGSQVTEGTQPVRGCPPAARPLYHASRLPVDTAQELADLIADQPRRSLLAGDGEDLRGENSIRAGWAARALVAYAQHLGGAALTEEVEVAAGDLLGDLRHLFDALGVEWDAAVAGSEVHYRAEIFGEL
;
A
#
# COMPACT_ATOMS: atom_id res chain seq x y z
N MET A 1 -3.40 47.14 13.17
CA MET A 1 -4.58 46.87 12.31
C MET A 1 -4.48 45.60 11.45
N GLY A 2 -3.31 45.16 10.97
CA GLY A 2 -3.21 43.98 10.09
C GLY A 2 -3.48 42.59 10.72
N ASN A 3 -3.30 42.41 12.04
CA ASN A 3 -3.50 41.11 12.70
C ASN A 3 -4.98 40.83 13.07
N GLN A 4 -5.79 41.90 13.19
CA GLN A 4 -7.21 41.80 13.56
C GLN A 4 -8.08 41.47 12.34
N SER A 5 -7.84 42.16 11.22
CA SER A 5 -8.48 41.88 9.93
C SER A 5 -8.16 40.47 9.38
N ARG A 6 -6.94 39.94 9.58
CA ARG A 6 -6.60 38.54 9.22
C ARG A 6 -7.34 37.51 10.08
N ARG A 7 -7.54 37.79 11.37
CA ARG A 7 -8.27 36.91 12.29
C ARG A 7 -9.78 36.90 12.01
N GLU A 8 -10.34 38.06 11.71
CA GLU A 8 -11.75 38.19 11.30
C GLU A 8 -12.01 37.45 9.98
N SER A 9 -11.16 37.63 8.97
CA SER A 9 -11.27 36.90 7.70
C SER A 9 -11.11 35.38 7.84
N ALA A 10 -10.18 34.90 8.67
CA ALA A 10 -10.05 33.47 8.96
C ALA A 10 -11.26 32.90 9.71
N SER A 11 -11.88 33.68 10.59
CA SER A 11 -13.10 33.31 11.30
C SER A 11 -14.28 33.17 10.35
N GLU A 12 -14.45 34.12 9.42
CA GLU A 12 -15.54 34.09 8.43
C GLU A 12 -15.41 32.90 7.46
N ILE A 13 -14.20 32.63 6.96
CA ILE A 13 -13.91 31.46 6.12
C ILE A 13 -14.25 30.17 6.87
N ARG A 14 -13.85 30.07 8.15
CA ARG A 14 -14.13 28.90 8.98
C ARG A 14 -15.64 28.69 9.18
N THR A 15 -16.39 29.76 9.44
CA THR A 15 -17.85 29.68 9.55
C THR A 15 -18.49 29.18 8.25
N ALA A 16 -18.09 29.73 7.11
CA ALA A 16 -18.60 29.31 5.81
C ALA A 16 -18.30 27.82 5.51
N VAL A 17 -17.10 27.34 5.86
CA VAL A 17 -16.73 25.92 5.72
C VAL A 17 -17.60 25.03 6.60
N LEU A 18 -17.89 25.44 7.84
CA LEU A 18 -18.76 24.70 8.75
C LEU A 18 -20.20 24.64 8.22
N ASP A 19 -20.73 25.74 7.70
CA ASP A 19 -22.09 25.81 7.16
C ASP A 19 -22.26 24.99 5.87
N ASP A 20 -21.26 25.03 4.97
CA ASP A 20 -21.20 24.16 3.78
C ASP A 20 -21.12 22.68 4.19
N THR A 21 -20.29 22.35 5.17
CA THR A 21 -20.16 20.99 5.70
C THR A 21 -21.48 20.50 6.28
N ARG A 22 -22.17 21.32 7.10
CA ARG A 22 -23.49 20.98 7.64
C ARG A 22 -24.52 20.76 6.53
N SER A 23 -24.50 21.60 5.49
CA SER A 23 -25.40 21.49 4.35
C SER A 23 -25.20 20.17 3.58
N LYS A 24 -23.94 19.78 3.33
CA LYS A 24 -23.59 18.50 2.69
C LYS A 24 -24.01 17.31 3.54
N ILE A 25 -23.78 17.37 4.85
CA ILE A 25 -24.21 16.32 5.79
C ILE A 25 -25.74 16.20 5.80
N ALA A 26 -26.48 17.30 5.80
CA ALA A 26 -27.93 17.27 5.75
C ALA A 26 -28.47 16.64 4.45
N ALA A 27 -27.81 16.90 3.32
CA ALA A 27 -28.21 16.38 2.02
C ALA A 27 -27.84 14.89 1.81
N HIS A 28 -26.67 14.46 2.29
CA HIS A 28 -26.08 13.16 1.94
C HIS A 28 -25.90 12.22 3.14
N GLY A 29 -26.05 12.70 4.37
CA GLY A 29 -25.81 11.96 5.60
C GLY A 29 -24.38 12.06 6.13
N TRP A 30 -23.39 12.24 5.25
CA TRP A 30 -22.00 12.56 5.57
C TRP A 30 -21.35 13.32 4.41
N THR A 31 -20.15 13.84 4.62
CA THR A 31 -19.29 14.38 3.57
C THR A 31 -17.85 13.92 3.79
N VAL A 32 -17.05 13.88 2.71
CA VAL A 32 -15.61 13.63 2.80
C VAL A 32 -14.86 14.95 2.71
N ILE A 33 -13.91 15.16 3.62
CA ILE A 33 -13.01 16.30 3.67
C ILE A 33 -11.61 15.83 3.28
N ALA A 34 -10.98 16.49 2.32
CA ALA A 34 -9.59 16.27 1.96
C ALA A 34 -8.70 17.36 2.57
N VAL A 35 -7.60 16.96 3.19
CA VAL A 35 -6.61 17.85 3.80
C VAL A 35 -5.30 17.67 3.06
N PHE A 36 -4.76 18.79 2.59
CA PHE A 36 -3.50 18.83 1.85
C PHE A 36 -2.39 19.35 2.76
N PRO A 37 -1.15 18.86 2.61
CA PRO A 37 -0.03 19.34 3.39
C PRO A 37 0.25 20.81 3.10
N THR A 38 0.78 21.49 4.11
CA THR A 38 1.21 22.89 4.02
C THR A 38 2.65 23.01 4.51
N VAL A 39 3.29 24.16 4.26
CA VAL A 39 4.64 24.41 4.79
C VAL A 39 4.67 24.36 6.32
N GLU A 40 3.60 24.81 6.98
CA GLU A 40 3.48 24.82 8.45
C GLU A 40 3.13 23.44 9.02
N HIS A 41 2.40 22.63 8.25
CA HIS A 41 1.97 21.28 8.64
C HIS A 41 2.34 20.30 7.51
N PRO A 42 3.62 19.90 7.44
CA PRO A 42 4.07 18.91 6.47
C PRO A 42 3.56 17.52 6.83
N GLY A 43 3.44 16.65 5.83
CA GLY A 43 2.96 15.28 6.01
C GLY A 43 2.26 14.76 4.75
N PRO A 44 1.75 13.52 4.76
CA PRO A 44 0.93 13.04 3.67
C PRO A 44 -0.43 13.76 3.67
N SER A 45 -1.00 13.96 2.48
CA SER A 45 -2.41 14.33 2.39
C SER A 45 -3.27 13.22 2.97
N PHE A 46 -4.42 13.59 3.51
CA PHE A 46 -5.38 12.62 4.04
C PHE A 46 -6.79 13.09 3.76
N ALA A 47 -7.73 12.15 3.84
CA ALA A 47 -9.14 12.46 3.78
C ALA A 47 -9.88 11.75 4.92
N TYR A 48 -10.98 12.34 5.37
CA TYR A 48 -11.83 11.73 6.39
C TYR A 48 -13.29 12.11 6.20
N THR A 49 -14.18 11.28 6.73
CA THR A 49 -15.61 11.55 6.74
C THR A 49 -15.99 12.49 7.89
N VAL A 50 -17.06 13.24 7.68
CA VAL A 50 -17.73 14.02 8.73
C VAL A 50 -19.22 13.81 8.58
N GLY A 51 -19.89 13.33 9.63
CA GLY A 51 -21.34 13.10 9.61
C GLY A 51 -21.76 11.71 10.08
N LEU A 52 -20.86 10.73 10.04
CA LEU A 52 -21.16 9.37 10.48
C LEU A 52 -21.40 9.30 12.00
N SER A 53 -20.77 10.21 12.75
CA SER A 53 -20.99 10.39 14.19
C SER A 53 -22.47 10.63 14.53
N ALA A 54 -23.22 11.38 13.70
CA ALA A 54 -24.64 11.63 13.90
C ALA A 54 -25.50 10.36 13.79
N ARG A 55 -24.95 9.30 13.18
CA ARG A 55 -25.56 7.98 13.02
C ARG A 55 -24.99 6.95 14.01
N GLN A 56 -24.20 7.40 14.99
CA GLN A 56 -23.52 6.54 15.97
C GLN A 56 -22.54 5.54 15.32
N LEU A 57 -21.99 5.91 14.17
CA LEU A 57 -20.96 5.16 13.46
C LEU A 57 -19.62 5.90 13.57
N PRO A 58 -18.47 5.18 13.55
CA PRO A 58 -17.17 5.83 13.56
C PRO A 58 -16.97 6.65 12.28
N GLU A 59 -16.21 7.74 12.38
CA GLU A 59 -15.72 8.41 11.19
C GLU A 59 -14.63 7.56 10.52
N LEU A 60 -14.50 7.66 9.21
CA LEU A 60 -13.50 6.94 8.43
C LEU A 60 -12.39 7.91 8.02
N ALA A 61 -11.14 7.47 8.04
CA ALA A 61 -10.00 8.25 7.55
C ALA A 61 -9.08 7.41 6.65
N ILE A 62 -8.42 8.05 5.69
CA ILE A 62 -7.40 7.43 4.84
C ILE A 62 -6.27 8.42 4.60
N TYR A 63 -5.03 7.96 4.68
CA TYR A 63 -3.83 8.78 4.60
C TYR A 63 -2.99 8.37 3.40
N GLY A 64 -2.25 9.30 2.79
CA GLY A 64 -1.25 9.00 1.76
C GLY A 64 -1.78 8.84 0.34
N LEU A 65 -3.11 8.85 0.14
CA LEU A 65 -3.70 8.78 -1.20
C LEU A 65 -4.11 10.16 -1.73
N PRO A 66 -4.06 10.37 -3.06
CA PRO A 66 -4.66 11.53 -3.70
C PRO A 66 -6.16 11.62 -3.38
N ALA A 67 -6.67 12.84 -3.22
CA ALA A 67 -8.08 13.09 -2.87
C ALA A 67 -9.07 12.43 -3.85
N GLN A 68 -8.69 12.33 -5.13
CA GLN A 68 -9.47 11.69 -6.20
C GLN A 68 -9.66 10.18 -6.00
N VAL A 69 -8.74 9.54 -5.28
CA VAL A 69 -8.80 8.12 -4.91
C VAL A 69 -9.43 7.95 -3.53
N ALA A 70 -8.98 8.76 -2.56
CA ALA A 70 -9.46 8.70 -1.18
C ALA A 70 -10.97 8.95 -1.06
N HIS A 71 -11.49 9.92 -1.81
CA HIS A 71 -12.91 10.31 -1.75
C HIS A 71 -13.87 9.17 -2.12
N PRO A 72 -13.78 8.53 -3.31
CA PRO A 72 -14.67 7.41 -3.65
C PRO A 72 -14.47 6.21 -2.72
N VAL A 73 -13.23 5.92 -2.28
CA VAL A 73 -12.95 4.84 -1.31
C VAL A 73 -13.73 5.05 -0.02
N LEU A 74 -13.58 6.22 0.61
CA LEU A 74 -14.27 6.52 1.87
C LEU A 74 -15.79 6.52 1.72
N ASN A 75 -16.32 7.07 0.62
CA ASN A 75 -17.76 7.04 0.37
C ASN A 75 -18.30 5.62 0.20
N GLU A 76 -17.58 4.75 -0.49
CA GLU A 76 -18.02 3.37 -0.67
C GLU A 76 -17.99 2.59 0.65
N VAL A 77 -16.94 2.74 1.45
CA VAL A 77 -16.86 2.12 2.78
C VAL A 77 -17.94 2.68 3.71
N ALA A 78 -18.14 4.00 3.73
CA ALA A 78 -19.19 4.64 4.51
C ALA A 78 -20.58 4.15 4.09
N ARG A 79 -20.85 4.04 2.79
CA ARG A 79 -22.12 3.53 2.25
C ARG A 79 -22.38 2.09 2.70
N ARG A 80 -21.38 1.21 2.62
CA ARG A 80 -21.48 -0.19 3.08
C ARG A 80 -21.73 -0.26 4.59
N MET A 81 -20.98 0.52 5.38
CA MET A 81 -21.12 0.59 6.84
C MET A 81 -22.50 1.12 7.27
N VAL A 82 -23.01 2.16 6.60
CA VAL A 82 -24.35 2.71 6.88
C VAL A 82 -25.45 1.72 6.50
N ALA A 83 -25.28 0.98 5.39
CA ALA A 83 -26.25 -0.02 4.95
C ALA A 83 -26.31 -1.25 5.87
N SER A 84 -25.15 -1.69 6.39
CA SER A 84 -25.09 -2.82 7.34
C SER A 84 -25.40 -2.43 8.78
N GLY A 85 -25.16 -1.16 9.14
CA GLY A 85 -25.17 -0.69 10.53
C GLY A 85 -24.00 -1.22 11.37
N VAL A 86 -23.01 -1.86 10.74
CA VAL A 86 -21.87 -2.50 11.41
C VAL A 86 -20.58 -1.79 10.99
N ALA A 87 -19.85 -1.28 11.99
CA ALA A 87 -18.56 -0.66 11.80
C ALA A 87 -17.44 -1.69 11.55
N PRO A 88 -16.52 -1.45 10.59
CA PRO A 88 -15.33 -2.28 10.43
C PRO A 88 -14.51 -2.33 11.72
N GLN A 89 -14.08 -3.52 12.11
CA GLN A 89 -13.21 -3.77 13.24
C GLN A 89 -11.74 -3.76 12.79
N SER A 90 -10.82 -3.52 13.74
CA SER A 90 -9.39 -3.64 13.45
C SER A 90 -9.05 -5.02 12.89
N GLY A 91 -8.43 -5.06 11.71
CA GLY A 91 -8.09 -6.29 11.00
C GLY A 91 -9.11 -6.72 9.93
N ASP A 92 -10.30 -6.12 9.88
CA ASP A 92 -11.26 -6.42 8.82
C ASP A 92 -10.70 -6.02 7.45
N ARG A 93 -10.83 -6.93 6.48
CA ARG A 93 -10.49 -6.69 5.08
C ARG A 93 -11.64 -6.01 4.37
N ILE A 94 -11.33 -4.94 3.65
CA ILE A 94 -12.26 -4.16 2.84
C ILE A 94 -11.87 -4.40 1.39
N GLU A 95 -12.66 -5.24 0.71
CA GLU A 95 -12.38 -5.71 -0.65
C GLU A 95 -13.31 -5.05 -1.68
N GLY A 96 -12.93 -5.07 -2.96
CA GLY A 96 -13.75 -4.52 -4.06
C GLY A 96 -14.02 -3.01 -3.92
N VAL A 97 -13.04 -2.25 -3.43
CA VAL A 97 -13.10 -0.77 -3.32
C VAL A 97 -12.03 -0.10 -4.17
N LEU A 98 -10.82 -0.69 -4.23
CA LEU A 98 -9.76 -0.27 -5.14
C LEU A 98 -9.75 -1.11 -6.42
N VAL A 99 -9.21 -0.53 -7.49
CA VAL A 99 -8.92 -1.25 -8.73
C VAL A 99 -7.82 -2.28 -8.47
N GLY A 100 -7.96 -3.48 -9.02
CA GLY A 100 -7.01 -4.58 -8.83
C GLY A 100 -7.25 -5.43 -7.57
N ASP A 101 -8.40 -5.24 -6.90
CA ASP A 101 -8.85 -6.02 -5.73
C ASP A 101 -7.81 -6.14 -4.61
N VAL A 102 -6.96 -5.13 -4.47
CA VAL A 102 -6.01 -5.05 -3.37
C VAL A 102 -6.80 -4.76 -2.08
N PRO A 103 -6.77 -5.65 -1.08
CA PRO A 103 -7.56 -5.50 0.14
C PRO A 103 -7.05 -4.31 0.96
N LEU A 104 -7.96 -3.42 1.34
CA LEU A 104 -7.70 -2.43 2.38
C LEU A 104 -7.93 -3.08 3.75
N VAL A 105 -7.30 -2.56 4.80
CA VAL A 105 -7.50 -3.07 6.17
C VAL A 105 -8.00 -1.96 7.08
N ALA A 106 -9.06 -2.25 7.84
CA ALA A 106 -9.55 -1.35 8.87
C ALA A 106 -8.64 -1.38 10.10
N VAL A 107 -8.33 -0.21 10.65
CA VAL A 107 -7.60 -0.05 11.90
C VAL A 107 -8.33 0.99 12.76
N ALA A 108 -8.78 0.60 13.94
CA ALA A 108 -9.35 1.54 14.89
C ALA A 108 -8.31 2.61 15.27
N MET A 109 -8.69 3.89 15.16
CA MET A 109 -7.79 5.01 15.45
C MET A 109 -7.69 5.24 16.95
N ALA A 110 -6.46 5.21 17.47
CA ALA A 110 -6.13 5.67 18.82
C ALA A 110 -5.90 7.19 18.85
N ASP A 111 -5.44 7.77 17.74
CA ASP A 111 -5.23 9.20 17.55
C ASP A 111 -6.10 9.72 16.40
N ALA A 112 -7.18 10.43 16.73
CA ALA A 112 -8.05 11.10 15.77
C ALA A 112 -7.91 12.64 15.84
N THR A 113 -6.75 13.15 16.28
CA THR A 113 -6.49 14.60 16.38
C THR A 113 -6.54 15.30 15.02
N ASP A 114 -6.32 14.59 13.92
CA ASP A 114 -6.41 15.16 12.56
C ASP A 114 -7.85 15.51 12.13
N LEU A 115 -8.88 14.91 12.75
CA LEU A 115 -10.29 15.05 12.37
C LEU A 115 -10.93 16.33 12.98
N ASN A 116 -10.36 17.49 12.63
CA ASN A 116 -10.74 18.79 13.18
C ASN A 116 -12.23 19.14 12.99
N LEU A 117 -12.77 18.99 11.77
CA LEU A 117 -14.16 19.37 11.49
C LEU A 117 -15.16 18.51 12.27
N VAL A 118 -14.82 17.25 12.58
CA VAL A 118 -15.67 16.38 13.40
C VAL A 118 -15.75 16.94 14.83
N ARG A 119 -14.61 17.31 15.43
CA ARG A 119 -14.61 17.92 16.77
C ARG A 119 -15.34 19.26 16.81
N GLU A 120 -15.21 20.08 15.77
CA GLU A 120 -15.91 21.37 15.72
C GLU A 120 -17.43 21.21 15.63
N LEU A 121 -17.90 20.20 14.90
CA LEU A 121 -19.33 19.97 14.71
C LEU A 121 -19.99 19.16 15.85
N TYR A 122 -19.27 18.19 16.43
CA TYR A 122 -19.79 17.23 17.41
C TYR A 122 -19.17 17.35 18.80
N GLY A 123 -18.21 18.27 19.01
CA GLY A 123 -17.50 18.48 20.26
C GLY A 123 -16.31 17.54 20.50
N ALA A 124 -16.41 16.29 20.01
CA ALA A 124 -15.35 15.29 20.09
C ALA A 124 -15.45 14.30 18.92
N VAL A 125 -14.36 13.57 18.65
CA VAL A 125 -14.41 12.37 17.81
C VAL A 125 -14.68 11.19 18.72
N ALA A 126 -15.89 10.64 18.69
CA ALA A 126 -16.28 9.54 19.57
C ALA A 126 -15.58 8.23 19.20
N ALA A 127 -15.48 7.95 17.89
CA ALA A 127 -14.75 6.80 17.34
C ALA A 127 -14.34 7.12 15.90
N ALA A 128 -13.19 6.59 15.48
CA ALA A 128 -12.73 6.66 14.10
C ALA A 128 -12.02 5.37 13.69
N VAL A 129 -12.11 5.04 12.41
CA VAL A 129 -11.45 3.90 11.78
C VAL A 129 -10.64 4.40 10.60
N GLN A 130 -9.36 4.06 10.60
CA GLN A 130 -8.49 4.27 9.46
C GLN A 130 -8.68 3.12 8.47
N VAL A 131 -8.86 3.45 7.19
CA VAL A 131 -8.82 2.53 6.06
C VAL A 131 -7.39 2.54 5.54
N VAL A 132 -6.64 1.47 5.77
CA VAL A 132 -5.21 1.36 5.44
C VAL A 132 -5.03 0.63 4.11
N TRP A 133 -4.23 1.21 3.20
CA TRP A 133 -3.85 0.57 1.93
C TRP A 133 -2.45 -0.08 2.01
N PRO A 134 -2.21 -1.22 1.34
CA PRO A 134 -0.89 -1.84 1.24
C PRO A 134 -0.10 -1.37 0.00
N ASP A 135 1.16 -1.79 -0.14
CA ASP A 135 1.94 -1.54 -1.37
C ASP A 135 1.44 -2.36 -2.58
N SER A 136 2.13 -2.25 -3.72
CA SER A 136 1.78 -2.95 -4.96
C SER A 136 1.89 -4.48 -4.86
N ALA A 137 2.71 -5.00 -3.93
CA ALA A 137 2.76 -6.43 -3.62
C ALA A 137 1.63 -6.85 -2.65
N GLY A 138 0.83 -5.90 -2.16
CA GLY A 138 -0.23 -6.13 -1.20
C GLY A 138 0.28 -6.26 0.23
N ILE A 139 1.49 -5.81 0.55
CA ILE A 139 2.10 -5.82 1.89
C ILE A 139 1.67 -4.58 2.67
N LEU A 140 1.18 -4.77 3.90
CA LEU A 140 0.65 -3.68 4.74
C LEU A 140 1.76 -2.95 5.49
N PRO A 141 1.55 -1.68 5.92
CA PRO A 141 2.59 -0.87 6.55
C PRO A 141 3.30 -1.48 7.77
N TRP A 142 2.61 -2.37 8.51
CA TRP A 142 3.14 -3.05 9.69
C TRP A 142 3.75 -4.42 9.41
N GLU A 143 3.77 -4.85 8.15
CA GLU A 143 4.30 -6.14 7.73
C GLU A 143 5.75 -5.99 7.26
N GLU A 144 6.54 -7.05 7.45
CA GLU A 144 7.96 -7.05 7.12
C GLU A 144 8.17 -6.87 5.61
N GLY A 145 9.02 -5.92 5.21
CA GLY A 145 9.32 -5.67 3.79
C GLY A 145 8.36 -4.69 3.08
N SER A 146 7.37 -4.15 3.79
CA SER A 146 6.47 -3.11 3.26
C SER A 146 7.24 -1.92 2.67
N GLN A 147 6.83 -1.49 1.48
CA GLN A 147 7.29 -0.24 0.88
C GLN A 147 6.49 0.99 1.36
N VAL A 148 5.36 0.77 2.05
CA VAL A 148 4.57 1.85 2.65
C VAL A 148 5.19 2.23 4.00
N THR A 149 5.66 3.48 4.10
CA THR A 149 6.32 4.01 5.30
C THR A 149 5.39 4.91 6.12
N GLU A 150 5.75 5.17 7.38
CA GLU A 150 5.05 6.15 8.25
C GLU A 150 4.97 7.55 7.61
N GLY A 151 5.95 7.94 6.79
CA GLY A 151 5.93 9.22 6.07
C GLY A 151 4.93 9.25 4.91
N THR A 152 4.60 8.09 4.34
CA THR A 152 3.65 7.94 3.22
C THR A 152 2.23 7.75 3.74
N GLN A 153 2.04 6.86 4.70
CA GLN A 153 0.75 6.57 5.32
C GLN A 153 0.99 6.27 6.80
N PRO A 154 0.82 7.27 7.70
CA PRO A 154 0.90 7.03 9.11
C PRO A 154 -0.23 6.11 9.58
N VAL A 155 0.07 5.17 10.47
CA VAL A 155 -0.96 4.32 11.10
C VAL A 155 -1.34 4.91 12.46
N ARG A 156 -2.54 5.50 12.55
CA ARG A 156 -3.02 6.26 13.72
C ARG A 156 -3.68 5.39 14.79
N GLY A 157 -3.33 4.12 14.86
CA GLY A 157 -3.92 3.13 15.76
C GLY A 157 -2.99 1.97 16.04
N CYS A 158 -3.48 0.97 16.78
CA CYS A 158 -2.77 -0.28 16.94
C CYS A 158 -3.10 -1.19 15.74
N PRO A 159 -2.15 -1.46 14.82
CA PRO A 159 -2.40 -2.37 13.73
C PRO A 159 -2.67 -3.80 14.26
N PRO A 160 -3.39 -4.63 13.50
CA PRO A 160 -3.47 -6.06 13.79
C PRO A 160 -2.08 -6.72 13.74
N ALA A 161 -1.97 -7.95 14.22
CA ALA A 161 -0.74 -8.72 14.08
C ALA A 161 -0.35 -8.86 12.60
N ALA A 162 0.93 -8.65 12.30
CA ALA A 162 1.46 -8.89 10.96
C ALA A 162 1.25 -10.36 10.58
N ARG A 163 0.79 -10.60 9.35
CA ARG A 163 0.72 -11.96 8.82
C ARG A 163 2.13 -12.46 8.48
N PRO A 164 2.39 -13.78 8.52
CA PRO A 164 3.66 -14.30 8.04
C PRO A 164 3.84 -14.00 6.54
N LEU A 165 5.04 -13.57 6.17
CA LEU A 165 5.44 -13.38 4.78
C LEU A 165 6.63 -14.29 4.47
N TYR A 166 6.59 -14.89 3.29
CA TYR A 166 7.53 -15.94 2.87
C TYR A 166 8.50 -15.44 1.79
N HIS A 167 8.93 -14.18 1.84
CA HIS A 167 9.93 -13.66 0.90
C HIS A 167 11.19 -14.53 0.85
N ALA A 168 11.75 -14.69 -0.34
CA ALA A 168 13.05 -15.32 -0.52
C ALA A 168 14.10 -14.69 0.42
N SER A 169 15.02 -15.51 0.92
CA SER A 169 16.12 -15.03 1.76
C SER A 169 16.99 -14.06 0.97
N ARG A 170 17.36 -12.93 1.59
CA ARG A 170 18.23 -11.93 0.97
C ARG A 170 19.59 -12.55 0.64
N LEU A 171 20.03 -12.40 -0.61
CA LEU A 171 21.36 -12.78 -1.05
C LEU A 171 22.33 -11.61 -0.75
N PRO A 172 23.47 -11.86 -0.08
CA PRO A 172 24.42 -10.80 0.27
C PRO A 172 25.42 -10.57 -0.87
N VAL A 173 24.92 -10.07 -2.01
CA VAL A 173 25.72 -9.82 -3.22
C VAL A 173 25.37 -8.46 -3.81
N ASP A 174 26.38 -7.77 -4.34
CA ASP A 174 26.24 -6.47 -4.98
C ASP A 174 26.47 -6.55 -6.50
N THR A 175 27.28 -7.51 -6.97
CA THR A 175 27.65 -7.67 -8.39
C THR A 175 27.18 -8.99 -8.99
N ALA A 176 27.03 -9.03 -10.32
CA ALA A 176 26.72 -10.25 -11.04
C ALA A 176 27.81 -11.34 -10.85
N GLN A 177 29.08 -10.96 -10.64
CA GLN A 177 30.15 -11.90 -10.31
C GLN A 177 29.94 -12.56 -8.95
N GLU A 178 29.65 -11.77 -7.91
CA GLU A 178 29.39 -12.31 -6.57
C GLU A 178 28.16 -13.23 -6.56
N LEU A 179 27.13 -12.88 -7.34
CA LEU A 179 25.97 -13.76 -7.54
C LEU A 179 26.38 -15.07 -8.23
N ALA A 180 27.22 -15.01 -9.26
CA ALA A 180 27.73 -16.19 -9.95
C ALA A 180 28.53 -17.11 -9.01
N ASP A 181 29.42 -16.53 -8.20
CA ASP A 181 30.23 -17.25 -7.23
C ASP A 181 29.34 -17.91 -6.15
N LEU A 182 28.32 -17.18 -5.66
CA LEU A 182 27.39 -17.67 -4.65
C LEU A 182 26.58 -18.87 -5.13
N ILE A 183 26.19 -18.92 -6.41
CA ILE A 183 25.36 -20.01 -6.97
C ILE A 183 26.16 -21.13 -7.61
N ALA A 184 27.46 -20.94 -7.89
CA ALA A 184 28.31 -21.94 -8.53
C ALA A 184 28.34 -23.26 -7.75
N ASP A 185 28.43 -23.17 -6.42
CA ASP A 185 28.50 -24.33 -5.53
C ASP A 185 27.11 -24.84 -5.09
N GLN A 186 26.03 -24.19 -5.53
CA GLN A 186 24.68 -24.61 -5.16
C GLN A 186 24.16 -25.67 -6.15
N PRO A 187 23.70 -26.84 -5.68
CA PRO A 187 23.07 -27.82 -6.56
C PRO A 187 21.74 -27.28 -7.10
N ARG A 188 21.33 -27.74 -8.28
CA ARG A 188 19.97 -27.48 -8.80
C ARG A 188 18.96 -28.13 -7.85
N ARG A 189 18.20 -27.30 -7.13
CA ARG A 189 17.10 -27.75 -6.26
C ARG A 189 15.79 -27.78 -7.04
N SER A 190 14.95 -28.77 -6.75
CA SER A 190 13.61 -28.95 -7.30
C SER A 190 12.60 -28.75 -6.18
N LEU A 191 11.47 -28.10 -6.48
CA LEU A 191 10.37 -27.93 -5.54
C LEU A 191 9.59 -29.23 -5.30
N LEU A 192 9.71 -30.22 -6.19
CA LEU A 192 8.99 -31.50 -6.08
C LEU A 192 9.41 -32.37 -4.88
N ALA A 193 10.51 -32.02 -4.20
CA ALA A 193 11.02 -32.75 -3.05
C ALA A 193 10.64 -32.12 -1.70
N GLY A 194 9.97 -30.96 -1.70
CA GLY A 194 9.44 -30.31 -0.50
C GLY A 194 8.09 -30.89 -0.11
N ASP A 195 7.78 -30.85 1.18
CA ASP A 195 6.46 -31.16 1.76
C ASP A 195 5.55 -29.91 1.84
N GLY A 196 6.03 -28.75 1.38
CA GLY A 196 5.32 -27.47 1.47
C GLY A 196 5.46 -26.77 2.82
N GLU A 197 6.25 -27.30 3.76
CA GLU A 197 6.35 -26.72 5.11
C GLU A 197 7.31 -25.51 5.18
N ASP A 198 8.33 -25.44 4.32
CA ASP A 198 9.30 -24.33 4.25
C ASP A 198 9.06 -23.42 3.03
N LEU A 199 7.97 -22.65 3.07
CA LEU A 199 7.59 -21.71 2.00
C LEU A 199 8.68 -20.67 1.71
N ARG A 200 9.42 -20.21 2.73
CA ARG A 200 10.54 -19.28 2.54
C ARG A 200 11.70 -19.94 1.81
N GLY A 201 12.04 -21.18 2.16
CA GLY A 201 13.04 -21.98 1.47
C GLY A 201 12.66 -22.24 0.02
N GLU A 202 11.39 -22.54 -0.25
CA GLU A 202 10.86 -22.71 -1.59
C GLU A 202 10.96 -21.43 -2.43
N ASN A 203 10.63 -20.28 -1.86
CA ASN A 203 10.78 -19.00 -2.55
C ASN A 203 12.26 -18.63 -2.74
N SER A 204 13.15 -19.05 -1.84
CA SER A 204 14.61 -18.94 -2.01
C SER A 204 15.13 -19.84 -3.13
N ILE A 205 14.54 -21.03 -3.34
CA ILE A 205 14.86 -21.90 -4.49
C ILE A 205 14.46 -21.23 -5.81
N ARG A 206 13.26 -20.64 -5.88
CA ARG A 206 12.79 -19.87 -7.06
C ARG A 206 13.71 -18.70 -7.37
N ALA A 207 14.12 -17.94 -6.36
CA ALA A 207 15.12 -16.88 -6.50
C ALA A 207 16.45 -17.42 -7.07
N GLY A 208 16.89 -18.60 -6.62
CA GLY A 208 18.06 -19.29 -7.15
C GLY A 208 17.94 -19.68 -8.64
N TRP A 209 16.73 -19.97 -9.13
CA TRP A 209 16.51 -20.22 -10.56
C TRP A 209 16.63 -18.93 -11.38
N ALA A 210 16.03 -17.84 -10.91
CA ALA A 210 16.17 -16.53 -11.54
C ALA A 210 17.63 -16.05 -11.54
N ALA A 211 18.37 -16.26 -10.45
CA ALA A 211 19.79 -15.94 -10.35
C ALA A 211 20.63 -16.63 -11.44
N ARG A 212 20.33 -17.90 -11.77
CA ARG A 212 21.02 -18.60 -12.87
C ARG A 212 20.74 -17.98 -14.23
N ALA A 213 19.52 -17.52 -14.47
CA ALA A 213 19.17 -16.82 -15.71
C ALA A 213 19.92 -15.48 -15.81
N LEU A 214 19.93 -14.70 -14.72
CA LEU A 214 20.65 -13.43 -14.67
C LEU A 214 22.16 -13.60 -14.87
N VAL A 215 22.78 -14.57 -14.20
CA VAL A 215 24.21 -14.86 -14.36
C VAL A 215 24.52 -15.33 -15.79
N ALA A 216 23.69 -16.20 -16.38
CA ALA A 216 23.89 -16.64 -17.76
C ALA A 216 23.80 -15.48 -18.77
N TYR A 217 22.85 -14.56 -18.54
CA TYR A 217 22.71 -13.34 -19.33
C TYR A 217 23.95 -12.43 -19.19
N ALA A 218 24.36 -12.14 -17.96
CA ALA A 218 25.53 -11.30 -17.68
C ALA A 218 26.81 -11.91 -18.28
N GLN A 219 27.00 -13.24 -18.20
CA GLN A 219 28.12 -13.95 -18.82
C GLN A 219 28.12 -13.86 -20.36
N HIS A 220 26.93 -13.86 -20.97
CA HIS A 220 26.81 -13.73 -22.41
C HIS A 220 27.26 -12.36 -22.91
N LEU A 221 27.00 -11.30 -22.13
CA LEU A 221 27.33 -9.92 -22.49
C LEU A 221 28.73 -9.48 -22.03
N GLY A 222 29.11 -9.80 -20.79
CA GLY A 222 30.31 -9.30 -20.11
C GLY A 222 31.61 -10.10 -20.37
N GLY A 223 31.53 -11.25 -21.02
CA GLY A 223 32.71 -12.10 -21.27
C GLY A 223 33.34 -12.60 -19.96
N ALA A 224 34.61 -12.26 -19.69
CA ALA A 224 35.40 -12.87 -18.61
C ALA A 224 35.28 -12.18 -17.23
N ALA A 225 34.64 -11.02 -17.11
CA ALA A 225 34.49 -10.32 -15.82
C ALA A 225 33.11 -9.66 -15.69
N LEU A 226 32.33 -10.09 -14.69
CA LEU A 226 30.98 -9.60 -14.41
C LEU A 226 31.00 -8.48 -13.35
N THR A 227 31.56 -7.32 -13.70
CA THR A 227 31.75 -6.22 -12.74
C THR A 227 30.54 -5.31 -12.58
N GLU A 228 29.47 -5.55 -13.33
CA GLU A 228 28.24 -4.77 -13.23
C GLU A 228 27.50 -5.04 -11.92
N GLU A 229 26.86 -4.01 -11.39
CA GLU A 229 25.95 -4.11 -10.27
C GLU A 229 24.74 -4.97 -10.66
N VAL A 230 24.24 -5.79 -9.73
CA VAL A 230 23.10 -6.69 -9.98
C VAL A 230 21.88 -5.92 -10.50
N GLU A 231 21.65 -4.70 -10.02
CA GLU A 231 20.54 -3.84 -10.45
C GLU A 231 20.62 -3.47 -11.93
N VAL A 232 21.83 -3.15 -12.42
CA VAL A 232 22.07 -2.79 -13.82
C VAL A 232 21.84 -4.02 -14.71
N ALA A 233 22.45 -5.15 -14.37
CA ALA A 233 22.29 -6.41 -15.11
C ALA A 233 20.82 -6.85 -15.18
N ALA A 234 20.09 -6.73 -14.06
CA ALA A 234 18.68 -7.09 -13.99
C ALA A 234 17.81 -6.14 -14.82
N GLY A 235 18.10 -4.83 -14.78
CA GLY A 235 17.43 -3.83 -15.61
C GLY A 235 17.59 -4.12 -17.10
N ASP A 236 18.82 -4.42 -17.54
CA ASP A 236 19.12 -4.74 -18.93
C ASP A 236 18.43 -6.05 -19.36
N LEU A 237 18.49 -7.10 -18.53
CA LEU A 237 17.77 -8.36 -18.78
C LEU A 237 16.26 -8.14 -18.93
N LEU A 238 15.65 -7.33 -18.06
CA LEU A 238 14.22 -7.01 -18.15
C LEU A 238 13.89 -6.23 -19.44
N GLY A 239 14.77 -5.33 -19.87
CA GLY A 239 14.66 -4.62 -21.14
C GLY A 239 14.70 -5.56 -22.34
N ASP A 240 15.69 -6.45 -22.38
CA ASP A 240 15.87 -7.42 -23.46
C ASP A 240 14.76 -8.49 -23.50
N LEU A 241 14.22 -8.88 -22.33
CA LEU A 241 13.05 -9.75 -22.28
C LEU A 241 11.81 -9.10 -22.92
N ARG A 242 11.63 -7.77 -22.84
CA ARG A 242 10.54 -7.09 -23.56
C ARG A 242 10.72 -7.19 -25.07
N HIS A 243 11.93 -6.94 -25.57
CA HIS A 243 12.25 -7.13 -26.99
C HIS A 243 12.04 -8.58 -27.45
N LEU A 244 12.36 -9.55 -26.60
CA LEU A 244 12.07 -10.96 -26.87
C LEU A 244 10.57 -11.23 -26.97
N PHE A 245 9.76 -10.65 -26.08
CA PHE A 245 8.29 -10.81 -26.10
C PHE A 245 7.69 -10.20 -27.38
N ASP A 246 8.15 -9.03 -27.81
CA ASP A 246 7.79 -8.43 -29.09
C ASP A 246 8.09 -9.39 -30.26
N ALA A 247 9.29 -9.99 -30.26
CA ALA A 247 9.73 -10.91 -31.31
C ALA A 247 8.96 -12.24 -31.31
N LEU A 248 8.51 -12.71 -30.13
CA LEU A 248 7.73 -13.93 -29.97
C LEU A 248 6.23 -13.73 -30.21
N GLY A 249 5.76 -12.48 -30.27
CA GLY A 249 4.34 -12.15 -30.35
C GLY A 249 3.57 -12.52 -29.07
N VAL A 250 4.22 -12.40 -27.91
CA VAL A 250 3.62 -12.67 -26.59
C VAL A 250 3.36 -11.34 -25.88
N GLU A 251 2.17 -11.17 -25.32
CA GLU A 251 1.79 -9.96 -24.57
C GLU A 251 2.54 -9.85 -23.24
N TRP A 252 3.50 -8.93 -23.17
CA TRP A 252 4.31 -8.68 -21.96
C TRP A 252 3.46 -8.35 -20.73
N ASP A 253 2.51 -7.41 -20.86
CA ASP A 253 1.70 -6.95 -19.72
C ASP A 253 0.83 -8.07 -19.14
N ALA A 254 0.33 -8.97 -20.00
CA ALA A 254 -0.44 -10.13 -19.56
C ALA A 254 0.44 -11.13 -18.78
N ALA A 255 1.68 -11.35 -19.22
CA ALA A 255 2.62 -12.20 -18.51
C ALA A 255 3.05 -11.60 -17.17
N VAL A 256 3.29 -10.29 -17.12
CA VAL A 256 3.59 -9.58 -15.87
C VAL A 256 2.42 -9.69 -14.89
N ALA A 257 1.20 -9.38 -15.33
CA ALA A 257 0.01 -9.47 -14.47
C ALA A 257 -0.19 -10.90 -13.92
N GLY A 258 0.01 -11.94 -14.74
CA GLY A 258 -0.02 -13.33 -14.29
C GLY A 258 1.09 -13.62 -13.26
N SER A 259 2.30 -13.13 -13.50
CA SER A 259 3.43 -13.32 -12.58
C SER A 259 3.22 -12.64 -11.22
N GLU A 260 2.60 -11.46 -11.18
CA GLU A 260 2.29 -10.74 -9.94
C GLU A 260 1.30 -11.52 -9.07
N VAL A 261 0.28 -12.13 -9.67
CA VAL A 261 -0.68 -12.99 -8.96
C VAL A 261 0.03 -14.19 -8.35
N HIS A 262 0.89 -14.88 -9.11
CA HIS A 262 1.64 -16.03 -8.61
C HIS A 262 2.63 -15.64 -7.51
N TYR A 263 3.39 -14.55 -7.71
CA TYR A 263 4.33 -14.05 -6.71
C TYR A 263 3.62 -13.68 -5.41
N ARG A 264 2.48 -13.00 -5.49
CA ARG A 264 1.66 -12.67 -4.31
C ARG A 264 1.19 -13.92 -3.58
N ALA A 265 0.65 -14.91 -4.29
CA ALA A 265 0.23 -16.17 -3.69
C ALA A 265 1.41 -16.88 -3.00
N GLU A 266 2.59 -16.87 -3.61
CA GLU A 266 3.82 -17.46 -3.05
C GLU A 266 4.28 -16.77 -1.76
N ILE A 267 4.30 -15.44 -1.70
CA ILE A 267 4.75 -14.72 -0.49
C ILE A 267 3.73 -14.73 0.64
N PHE A 268 2.44 -14.91 0.32
CA PHE A 268 1.37 -15.05 1.32
C PHE A 268 1.09 -16.50 1.73
N GLY A 269 1.68 -17.49 1.05
CA GLY A 269 1.45 -18.91 1.33
C GLY A 269 0.05 -19.38 0.92
N GLU A 270 -0.49 -18.82 -0.17
CA GLU A 270 -1.85 -19.05 -0.68
C GLU A 270 -1.88 -20.01 -1.89
N LEU A 271 -0.78 -20.74 -2.16
CA LEU A 271 -0.66 -21.73 -3.23
C LEU A 271 -1.36 -23.06 -2.94
#